data_AF-A0A5C7KDZ9-F1
#
_entry.id   AF-A0A5C7KDZ9-F1
#
_cell.length_a   1.000
_cell.length_b   1.000
_cell.length_c   1.000
_cell.angle_alpha   90.00
_cell.angle_beta   90.00
_cell.angle_gamma   90.00
#
_symmetry.space_group_name_H-M   'P 1'
#
loop_
_entity.id
_entity.type
_entity.pdbx_description
1 polymer ?
#
loop_
_entity_poly.entity_id
_entity_poly.type
_entity_poly.pdbx_seq_one_letter_code
_entity_poly.pdbx_strand_id
1 'polypeptide(L)' 'MSAMDICDLCGLKIGAQVWTVQHEGRQMRFCCEGCKGIYQMLNNVEDDPAGDGTCDGGKQS' A
#
# COMPACT_ATOMS: atom_id res chain seq x y z
N MET A 1 -13.33 -9.46 21.60
CA MET A 1 -13.46 -8.99 20.20
C MET A 1 -12.06 -9.00 19.62
N SER A 2 -11.75 -9.94 18.74
CA SER A 2 -10.41 -10.06 18.16
C SER A 2 -10.18 -8.89 17.21
N ALA A 3 -9.16 -8.07 17.46
CA ALA A 3 -8.75 -7.01 16.56
C ALA A 3 -8.33 -7.67 15.22
N MET A 4 -9.22 -7.66 14.24
CA MET A 4 -8.88 -8.02 12.88
C MET A 4 -8.20 -6.81 12.26
N ASP A 5 -7.04 -6.99 11.66
CA ASP A 5 -6.40 -5.94 10.88
C ASP A 5 -7.26 -5.70 9.63
N ILE A 6 -7.82 -4.49 9.54
CA ILE A 6 -8.68 -4.04 8.45
C ILE A 6 -7.93 -2.97 7.65
N CYS A 7 -8.10 -3.01 6.33
CA CYS A 7 -7.55 -2.02 5.41
C CYS A 7 -8.21 -0.66 5.65
N ASP A 8 -7.40 0.37 5.90
CA ASP A 8 -7.86 1.75 6.14
C ASP A 8 -8.49 2.41 4.90
N LEU A 9 -8.32 1.83 3.70
CA LEU A 9 -8.91 2.35 2.46
C LEU A 9 -10.23 1.67 2.09
N CYS A 10 -10.25 0.33 2.03
CA CYS A 10 -11.38 -0.43 1.49
C CYS A 10 -12.18 -1.20 2.55
N GLY A 11 -11.73 -1.22 3.80
CA GLY A 11 -12.42 -1.95 4.88
C GLY A 11 -12.31 -3.47 4.80
N LEU A 12 -11.48 -4.02 3.91
CA LEU A 12 -11.27 -5.46 3.80
C LEU A 12 -10.29 -5.99 4.85
N LYS A 13 -10.41 -7.27 5.19
CA LYS A 13 -9.48 -7.96 6.09
C LYS A 13 -8.08 -8.02 5.45
N ILE A 14 -7.09 -7.57 6.20
CA ILE A 14 -5.68 -7.68 5.82
C ILE A 14 -5.24 -9.14 5.99
N GLY A 15 -4.56 -9.66 4.97
CA GLY A 15 -4.04 -11.02 4.95
C GLY A 15 -2.73 -11.16 5.72
N ALA A 16 -1.92 -12.16 5.35
CA ALA A 16 -0.60 -12.37 5.94
C ALA A 16 0.40 -11.25 5.60
N GLN A 17 0.22 -10.59 4.44
CA GLN A 17 1.04 -9.46 4.02
C GLN A 17 0.30 -8.15 4.30
N VAL A 18 0.98 -7.26 5.02
CA VAL A 18 0.46 -5.94 5.40
C VAL A 18 1.31 -4.88 4.73
N TRP A 19 0.67 -3.96 4.02
CA TRP A 19 1.35 -2.79 3.48
C TRP A 19 1.06 -1.63 4.41
N THR A 20 2.10 -0.90 4.83
CA THR A 20 1.92 0.23 5.73
C THR A 20 2.48 1.51 5.15
N VAL A 21 1.85 2.63 5.48
CA VAL A 21 2.34 3.98 5.15
C VAL A 21 2.31 4.82 6.41
N GLN A 22 3.36 5.60 6.64
CA GLN A 22 3.32 6.63 7.67
C GLN A 22 2.78 7.93 7.07
N HIS A 23 1.69 8.44 7.62
CA HIS A 23 1.09 9.69 7.20
C HIS A 23 0.63 10.46 8.42
N GLU A 24 0.95 11.75 8.55
CA GLU A 24 0.50 12.59 9.69
C GLU A 24 0.80 11.99 11.08
N GLY A 25 1.91 11.25 11.22
CA GLY A 25 2.29 10.61 12.49
C GLY A 25 1.45 9.38 12.87
N ARG A 26 0.57 8.91 11.97
CA ARG A 26 -0.17 7.64 12.12
C ARG A 26 0.34 6.60 11.10
N GLN A 27 0.43 5.35 11.55
CA GLN A 27 0.72 4.21 10.69
C GLN A 27 -0.58 3.66 10.10
N MET A 28 -0.76 3.90 8.81
CA MET A 28 -1.85 3.39 7.99
C MET A 28 -1.55 1.96 7.54
N ARG A 29 -2.56 1.09 7.46
CA ARG A 29 -2.42 -0.31 7.04
C ARG A 29 -3.36 -0.65 5.88
N PHE A 30 -2.83 -1.39 4.90
CA PHE A 30 -3.52 -1.71 3.67
C PHE A 30 -3.41 -3.19 3.34
N CYS A 31 -4.45 -3.72 2.68
CA CYS A 31 -4.53 -5.12 2.27
C CYS A 31 -3.78 -5.44 0.96
N CYS A 32 -3.33 -4.42 0.22
CA CYS A 32 -2.58 -4.57 -1.03
C CYS A 32 -1.81 -3.29 -1.39
N GLU A 33 -0.86 -3.42 -2.32
CA GLU A 33 -0.09 -2.29 -2.86
C GLU A 33 -0.98 -1.26 -3.56
N GLY A 34 -2.03 -1.71 -4.27
CA GLY A 34 -2.97 -0.80 -4.92
C GLY A 34 -3.68 0.13 -3.93
N CYS A 35 -4.08 -0.38 -2.75
CA CYS A 35 -4.68 0.46 -1.70
C CYS A 35 -3.67 1.47 -1.14
N LYS A 36 -2.42 1.05 -0.94
CA LYS A 36 -1.32 1.94 -0.53
C LYS A 36 -1.09 3.05 -1.57
N GLY A 37 -0.96 2.70 -2.85
CA GLY A 37 -0.74 3.65 -3.94
C GLY A 37 -1.87 4.66 -4.12
N ILE A 38 -3.12 4.21 -4.08
CA ILE A 38 -4.29 5.11 -4.13
C ILE A 38 -4.26 6.07 -2.94
N TYR A 39 -3.98 5.57 -1.74
CA TYR A 39 -3.91 6.41 -0.55
C TYR A 39 -2.80 7.46 -0.65
N GLN A 40 -1.63 7.09 -1.17
CA GLN A 40 -0.51 7.99 -1.43
C GLN A 40 -0.88 9.08 -2.43
N MET A 41 -1.53 8.71 -3.53
CA MET A 41 -1.99 9.67 -4.55
C MET A 41 -3.03 10.65 -3.99
N LEU A 42 -3.99 10.15 -3.21
CA LEU A 42 -5.06 10.99 -2.63
C LEU A 42 -4.54 11.96 -1.56
N ASN A 43 -3.55 11.54 -0.78
CA ASN A 43 -3.05 12.32 0.35
C ASN A 43 -1.67 12.96 0.09
N ASN A 44 -1.21 12.91 -1.17
CA ASN A 44 0.11 13.39 -1.61
C ASN A 44 1.26 12.92 -0.70
N VAL A 45 1.26 11.61 -0.40
CA VAL A 45 2.24 10.96 0.48
C VAL A 45 3.30 10.30 -0.39
N GLU A 46 4.45 10.94 -0.49
CA GLU A 46 5.65 10.31 -1.01
C GLU A 46 6.18 9.36 0.06
N ASP A 47 5.83 8.08 -0.06
CA ASP A 47 6.49 7.00 0.65
C ASP A 47 7.84 6.77 -0.03
N ASP A 48 8.93 6.71 0.74
CA ASP A 48 10.24 6.32 0.22
C ASP A 48 10.10 5.04 -0.61
N PRO A 49 10.36 5.10 -1.93
CA PRO A 49 9.92 4.08 -2.87
C PRO A 49 10.73 2.80 -2.70
N ALA A 50 10.28 1.91 -1.83
CA ALA A 50 10.65 0.50 -1.89
C ALA A 50 9.71 -0.19 -2.89
N GLY A 51 9.99 -0.01 -4.18
CA GLY A 51 9.18 -0.59 -5.26
C GLY A 51 9.67 -0.19 -6.63
N ASP A 52 10.91 -0.57 -6.92
CA ASP A 52 11.50 -0.71 -8.25
C ASP A 52 10.45 -1.14 -9.30
N GLY A 53 9.97 -0.18 -10.08
CA GLY A 53 9.30 -0.45 -11.34
C GLY A 53 10.33 -0.64 -12.44
N THR A 54 11.15 -1.69 -12.35
CA THR A 54 11.84 -2.17 -13.55
C THR A 54 10.79 -2.78 -14.46
N CYS A 55 10.34 -1.99 -15.43
CA CYS A 55 9.91 -2.56 -16.68
C CYS A 55 11.13 -3.25 -17.30
N ASP A 56 11.30 -4.55 -17.00
CA ASP A 56 12.11 -5.44 -17.82
C ASP A 56 11.48 -5.39 -19.21
N GLY A 57 12.06 -4.56 -20.06
CA GLY A 57 11.75 -4.44 -21.48
C GLY A 57 12.19 -5.70 -22.22
N GLY A 58 11.59 -6.83 -21.87
CA GLY A 58 11.73 -8.10 -22.55
C GLY A 58 10.99 -8.07 -23.90
N LYS A 59 11.76 -7.74 -24.95
CA LYS A 59 11.61 -8.15 -26.36
C LYS A 59 10.19 -8.21 -26.95
N GLN A 60 9.94 -7.35 -27.96
CA GLN A 60 9.09 -7.69 -29.10
C GLN A 60 9.70 -7.14 -30.41
N SER A 61 10.77 -7.78 -30.90
CA SER A 61 11.13 -7.95 -32.32
C SER A 61 12.34 -8.89 -32.44
#